data_AF-Q9HKA4-F1
#
_entry.id   AF-Q9HKA4-F1
#
_cell.length_a   1.000
_cell.length_b   1.000
_cell.length_c   1.000
_cell.angle_alpha   90.00
_cell.angle_beta   90.00
_cell.angle_gamma   90.00
#
_symmetry.space_group_name_H-M   'P 1'
#
loop_
_entity.id
_entity.type
_entity.pdbx_description
1 polymer ?
#
loop_
_entity_poly.entity_id
_entity_poly.type
_entity_poly.pdbx_seq_one_letter_code
_entity_poly.pdbx_strand_id
1 'polypeptide(L)'
;MRQIYPISDFQLCTVHASRNFESKIRVSDRDEADTDLKGIFLSGSKDESIRRLNDFKSKWLPEYMKPIYIIGKNLGVLLEYCKFPRSVKRSIHSTNIIERINKEIRRRIKIIDSLPSEENIMNITYLRLA
;
A
#
# COMPACT_ATOMS: atom_id res chain seq x y z
N MET A 1 0.67 18.58 -0.01
CA MET A 1 -0.55 18.18 -0.75
C MET A 1 -1.73 19.07 -0.41
N ARG A 2 -2.23 19.10 0.83
CA ARG A 2 -3.40 19.95 1.21
C ARG A 2 -3.22 21.46 0.99
N GLN A 3 -1.99 21.97 1.06
CA GLN A 3 -1.70 23.38 0.79
C GLN A 3 -1.87 23.76 -0.70
N ILE A 4 -1.61 22.82 -1.61
CA ILE A 4 -1.63 23.05 -3.07
C ILE A 4 -2.95 22.52 -3.68
N TYR A 5 -3.46 21.40 -3.16
CA TYR A 5 -4.68 20.74 -3.60
C TYR A 5 -5.63 20.53 -2.39
N PRO A 6 -6.30 21.58 -1.92
CA PRO A 6 -7.08 21.54 -0.68
C PRO A 6 -8.35 20.69 -0.78
N ILE A 7 -8.93 20.56 -1.98
CA ILE A 7 -10.15 19.79 -2.23
C ILE A 7 -9.88 18.32 -2.58
N SER A 8 -8.61 17.92 -2.74
CA SER A 8 -8.26 16.57 -3.15
C SER A 8 -8.24 15.61 -1.99
N ASP A 9 -8.89 14.48 -2.19
CA ASP A 9 -8.89 13.38 -1.24
C ASP A 9 -7.55 12.68 -1.21
N PHE A 10 -7.05 12.39 0.00
CA PHE A 10 -5.78 11.71 0.19
C PHE A 10 -5.99 10.31 0.77
N GLN A 11 -5.50 9.31 0.05
CA GLN A 11 -5.56 7.90 0.42
C GLN A 11 -4.16 7.30 0.38
N LEU A 12 -3.79 6.52 1.41
CA LEU A 12 -2.61 5.66 1.37
C LEU A 12 -2.91 4.35 0.66
N CYS A 13 -1.97 3.85 -0.14
CA CYS A 13 -2.16 2.57 -0.82
C CYS A 13 -2.26 1.41 0.19
N THR A 14 -3.41 0.72 0.20
CA THR A 14 -3.66 -0.41 1.11
C THR A 14 -2.77 -1.61 0.79
N VAL A 15 -2.41 -1.81 -0.47
CA VAL A 15 -1.47 -2.86 -0.88
C VAL A 15 -0.07 -2.60 -0.33
N HIS A 16 0.45 -1.37 -0.46
CA HIS A 16 1.77 -1.04 0.12
C HIS A 16 1.74 -1.02 1.65
N ALA A 17 0.63 -0.64 2.26
CA ALA A 17 0.46 -0.75 3.71
C ALA A 17 0.53 -2.21 4.19
N SER A 18 -0.14 -3.12 3.48
CA SER A 18 -0.13 -4.57 3.78
C SER A 18 1.27 -5.16 3.64
N ARG A 19 1.95 -4.88 2.51
CA ARG A 19 3.34 -5.30 2.29
C ARG A 19 4.31 -4.73 3.32
N ASN A 20 4.12 -3.47 3.72
CA ASN A 20 4.93 -2.86 4.77
C ASN A 20 4.73 -3.60 6.11
N PHE A 21 3.49 -3.97 6.46
CA PHE A 21 3.21 -4.81 7.63
C PHE A 21 3.89 -6.17 7.54
N GLU A 22 3.69 -6.90 6.44
CA GLU A 22 4.27 -8.24 6.18
C GLU A 22 5.80 -8.24 6.25
N SER A 23 6.45 -7.15 5.83
CA SER A 23 7.91 -6.99 5.89
C SER A 23 8.46 -6.94 7.32
N LYS A 24 7.60 -6.71 8.32
CA LYS A 24 7.95 -6.54 9.74
C LYS A 24 7.52 -7.72 10.61
N ILE A 25 6.93 -8.75 10.03
CA ILE A 25 6.49 -9.96 10.74
C ILE A 25 7.24 -11.20 10.26
N ARG A 26 7.11 -12.29 11.03
CA ARG A 26 7.69 -13.59 10.69
C ARG A 26 7.06 -14.14 9.42
N VAL A 27 7.86 -14.89 8.64
CA VAL A 27 7.39 -15.51 7.39
C VAL A 27 6.21 -16.45 7.65
N SER A 28 6.24 -17.20 8.77
CA SER A 28 5.17 -18.11 9.18
C SER A 28 3.80 -17.45 9.33
N ASP A 29 3.79 -16.15 9.64
CA ASP A 29 2.58 -15.43 10.02
C ASP A 29 2.04 -14.58 8.86
N ARG A 30 2.79 -14.48 7.75
CA ARG A 30 2.45 -13.61 6.62
C ARG A 30 1.16 -13.98 5.92
N ASP A 31 0.95 -15.27 5.67
CA ASP A 31 -0.23 -15.73 4.93
C ASP A 31 -1.52 -15.47 5.72
N GLU A 32 -1.47 -15.67 7.04
CA GLU A 32 -2.58 -15.39 7.92
C GLU A 32 -2.82 -13.87 8.08
N ALA A 33 -1.75 -13.10 8.27
CA ALA A 33 -1.83 -11.65 8.36
C ALA A 33 -2.35 -11.01 7.06
N ASP A 34 -1.93 -11.48 5.89
CA ASP A 34 -2.41 -11.01 4.59
C ASP A 34 -3.92 -11.31 4.43
N THR A 35 -4.36 -12.49 4.85
CA THR A 35 -5.79 -12.85 4.85
C THR A 35 -6.60 -11.89 5.72
N ASP A 36 -6.14 -11.62 6.94
CA ASP A 36 -6.82 -10.67 7.84
C ASP A 36 -6.82 -9.24 7.28
N LEU A 37 -5.69 -8.77 6.74
CA LEU A 37 -5.54 -7.45 6.12
C LEU A 37 -6.45 -7.28 4.89
N LYS A 38 -6.54 -8.30 4.04
CA LYS A 38 -7.51 -8.33 2.93
C LYS A 38 -8.94 -8.25 3.45
N GLY A 39 -9.26 -8.95 4.53
CA GLY A 39 -10.54 -8.85 5.20
C GLY A 39 -10.88 -7.40 5.57
N ILE A 40 -9.93 -6.66 6.15
CA ILE A 40 -10.11 -5.24 6.50
C ILE A 40 -10.32 -4.38 5.25
N PHE A 41 -9.41 -4.48 4.28
CA PHE A 41 -9.35 -3.56 3.14
C PHE A 41 -10.31 -3.89 1.99
N LEU A 42 -10.89 -5.09 1.95
CA LEU A 42 -11.89 -5.48 0.93
C LEU A 42 -13.31 -5.57 1.49
N SER A 43 -13.53 -5.11 2.73
CA SER A 43 -14.83 -5.08 3.39
C SER A 43 -15.88 -4.27 2.62
N GLY A 44 -17.16 -4.63 2.81
CA GLY A 44 -18.27 -4.01 2.09
C GLY A 44 -18.62 -2.60 2.59
N SER A 45 -18.26 -2.28 3.83
CA SER A 45 -18.51 -0.99 4.48
C SER A 45 -17.36 -0.56 5.40
N LYS A 46 -17.29 0.74 5.71
CA LYS A 46 -16.31 1.30 6.64
C LYS A 46 -16.43 0.70 8.04
N ASP A 47 -17.65 0.48 8.51
CA ASP A 47 -17.90 -0.08 9.85
C ASP A 47 -17.47 -1.54 9.94
N GLU A 48 -17.61 -2.31 8.85
CA GLU A 48 -17.05 -3.65 8.77
C GLU A 48 -15.51 -3.63 8.79
N SER A 49 -14.87 -2.74 8.03
CA SER A 49 -13.41 -2.57 8.07
C SER A 49 -12.92 -2.23 9.48
N ILE A 50 -13.62 -1.36 10.21
CA ILE A 50 -13.26 -0.97 11.57
C ILE A 50 -13.40 -2.15 12.54
N ARG A 51 -14.48 -2.94 12.44
CA ARG A 51 -14.67 -4.14 13.26
C ARG A 51 -13.54 -5.15 13.03
N ARG A 52 -13.28 -5.51 11.78
CA ARG A 52 -12.19 -6.44 11.42
C ARG A 52 -10.82 -5.93 11.85
N LEU A 53 -10.60 -4.62 11.82
CA LEU A 53 -9.36 -4.05 12.32
C LEU A 53 -9.20 -4.25 13.84
N ASN A 54 -10.28 -4.13 14.61
CA ASN A 54 -10.21 -4.36 16.05
C ASN A 54 -9.86 -5.83 16.33
N ASP A 55 -10.45 -6.77 15.58
CA ASP A 55 -10.11 -8.19 15.68
C ASP A 55 -8.63 -8.43 15.31
N PHE A 56 -8.17 -7.84 14.21
CA PHE A 56 -6.78 -7.88 13.78
C PHE A 56 -5.82 -7.31 14.82
N LYS A 57 -6.17 -6.18 15.46
CA LYS A 57 -5.39 -5.60 16.56
C LYS A 57 -5.33 -6.56 17.74
N SER A 58 -6.46 -7.08 18.21
CA SER A 58 -6.51 -8.00 19.34
C SER A 58 -5.62 -9.23 19.12
N LYS A 59 -5.57 -9.73 17.89
CA LYS A 59 -4.76 -10.89 17.49
C LYS A 59 -3.26 -10.58 17.39
N TRP A 60 -2.90 -9.52 16.68
CA TRP A 60 -1.51 -9.28 16.27
C TRP A 60 -0.76 -8.24 17.12
N LEU A 61 -1.46 -7.45 17.94
CA LEU A 61 -0.83 -6.46 18.81
C LEU A 61 0.16 -7.06 19.82
N PRO A 62 -0.11 -8.23 20.46
CA PRO A 62 0.83 -8.84 21.39
C PRO A 62 2.20 -9.15 20.78
N GLU A 63 2.21 -9.64 19.53
CA GLU A 63 3.44 -10.04 18.82
C GLU A 63 4.08 -8.86 18.06
N TYR A 64 3.26 -7.97 17.50
CA TYR A 64 3.68 -7.00 16.49
C TYR A 64 3.22 -5.57 16.78
N MET A 65 3.53 -5.07 17.98
CA MET A 65 3.13 -3.74 18.45
C MET A 65 3.40 -2.60 17.45
N LYS A 66 4.65 -2.49 16.96
CA LYS A 66 5.07 -1.38 16.07
C LYS A 66 4.30 -1.34 14.75
N PRO A 67 4.26 -2.41 13.93
CA PRO A 67 3.54 -2.36 12.66
C PRO A 67 2.01 -2.23 12.84
N ILE A 68 1.43 -2.76 13.92
CA ILE A 68 0.02 -2.53 14.27
C ILE A 68 -0.26 -1.07 14.58
N TYR A 69 0.60 -0.40 15.35
CA TYR A 69 0.48 1.02 15.64
C TYR A 69 0.51 1.88 14.37
N ILE A 70 1.38 1.52 13.40
CA ILE A 70 1.46 2.23 12.12
C ILE A 70 0.14 2.12 11.33
N ILE A 71 -0.47 0.94 11.27
CA ILE A 71 -1.78 0.75 10.63
C ILE A 71 -2.84 1.59 11.36
N GLY A 72 -2.87 1.53 12.69
CA GLY A 72 -3.83 2.29 13.50
C GLY A 72 -3.73 3.80 13.29
N LYS A 73 -2.51 4.35 13.32
CA LYS A 73 -2.24 5.78 13.08
C LYS A 73 -2.72 6.25 11.70
N ASN A 74 -2.57 5.39 10.69
CA ASN A 74 -2.89 5.71 9.31
C ASN A 74 -4.32 5.29 8.91
N LEU A 75 -5.14 4.81 9.84
CA LEU A 75 -6.42 4.19 9.51
C LEU A 75 -7.35 5.12 8.72
N GLY A 76 -7.44 6.40 9.12
CA GLY A 76 -8.30 7.38 8.46
C GLY A 76 -7.99 7.48 6.96
N VAL A 77 -6.71 7.65 6.62
CA VAL A 77 -6.24 7.76 5.23
C VAL A 77 -6.14 6.40 4.53
N LEU A 78 -6.19 5.28 5.25
CA LEU A 78 -6.26 3.93 4.67
C LEU A 78 -7.68 3.51 4.30
N LEU A 79 -8.70 4.13 4.91
CA LEU A 79 -10.12 3.84 4.64
C LEU A 79 -10.83 5.00 3.91
N GLU A 80 -10.10 6.00 3.43
CA GLU A 80 -10.68 7.12 2.68
C GLU A 80 -11.40 6.63 1.42
N TYR A 81 -10.92 5.55 0.81
CA TYR A 81 -11.53 4.92 -0.37
C TYR A 81 -12.98 4.44 -0.14
N CYS A 82 -13.40 4.26 1.12
CA CYS A 82 -14.73 3.79 1.45
C CYS A 82 -15.85 4.74 0.98
N LYS A 83 -15.56 6.03 0.79
CA LYS A 83 -16.53 7.01 0.26
C LYS A 83 -16.78 6.90 -1.23
N PHE A 84 -15.88 6.26 -1.97
CA PHE A 84 -16.03 6.11 -3.42
C PHE A 84 -16.99 4.96 -3.75
N PRO A 85 -17.71 5.04 -4.89
CA PRO A 85 -18.59 3.96 -5.33
C PRO A 85 -17.81 2.68 -5.63
N ARG A 86 -18.49 1.53 -5.50
CA ARG A 86 -17.89 0.19 -5.72
C ARG A 86 -17.20 0.04 -7.08
N SER A 87 -17.70 0.72 -8.11
CA SER A 87 -17.12 0.73 -9.46
C SER A 87 -15.66 1.19 -9.48
N VAL A 88 -15.28 2.13 -8.61
CA VAL A 88 -13.92 2.69 -8.54
C VAL A 88 -13.03 1.86 -7.61
N LYS A 89 -13.58 1.21 -6.59
CA LYS A 89 -12.81 0.45 -5.58
C LYS A 89 -11.93 -0.63 -6.21
N ARG A 90 -12.39 -1.30 -7.27
CA ARG A 90 -11.58 -2.30 -7.99
C ARG A 90 -10.26 -1.72 -8.51
N SER A 91 -10.28 -0.50 -9.04
CA SER A 91 -9.09 0.20 -9.53
C SER A 91 -8.17 0.63 -8.39
N ILE A 92 -8.73 0.99 -7.23
CA ILE A 92 -7.97 1.39 -6.04
C ILE A 92 -7.19 0.20 -5.43
N HIS A 93 -7.78 -0.99 -5.43
CA HIS A 93 -7.14 -2.19 -4.88
C HIS A 93 -6.14 -2.85 -5.83
N SER A 94 -6.12 -2.45 -7.10
CA SER A 94 -5.16 -2.96 -8.07
C SER A 94 -3.92 -2.08 -8.11
N THR A 95 -2.75 -2.63 -7.77
CA THR A 95 -1.46 -1.96 -7.99
C THR A 95 -0.77 -2.43 -9.26
N ASN A 96 -1.44 -3.22 -10.11
CA ASN A 96 -0.84 -3.83 -11.29
C ASN A 96 -0.16 -2.81 -12.21
N ILE A 97 -0.74 -1.63 -12.40
CA ILE A 97 -0.14 -0.57 -13.24
C ILE A 97 1.16 -0.06 -12.64
N ILE A 98 1.14 0.34 -11.36
CA ILE A 98 2.31 0.89 -10.67
C ILE A 98 3.40 -0.17 -10.51
N GLU A 99 3.02 -1.39 -10.12
CA GLU A 99 3.96 -2.50 -9.93
C GLU A 99 4.56 -2.97 -11.26
N ARG A 100 3.81 -2.91 -12.36
CA ARG A 100 4.34 -3.17 -13.70
C ARG A 100 5.37 -2.12 -14.09
N ILE A 101 5.06 -0.83 -13.90
CA ILE A 101 6.01 0.27 -14.16
C ILE A 101 7.28 0.06 -13.33
N ASN A 102 7.15 -0.17 -12.02
CA ASN A 102 8.27 -0.43 -11.12
C ASN A 102 9.10 -1.65 -11.57
N LYS A 103 8.43 -2.71 -12.05
CA LYS A 103 9.10 -3.92 -12.56
C LYS A 103 9.92 -3.61 -13.82
N GLU A 104 9.37 -2.85 -14.77
CA GLU A 104 10.10 -2.47 -15.99
C GLU A 104 11.31 -1.57 -15.70
N ILE A 105 11.16 -0.60 -14.80
CA ILE A 105 12.26 0.25 -14.33
C ILE A 105 13.36 -0.61 -13.70
N ARG A 106 13.00 -1.49 -12.76
CA ARG A 106 13.96 -2.41 -12.11
C ARG A 106 14.66 -3.33 -13.11
N ARG A 107 13.93 -3.85 -14.10
CA ARG A 107 14.49 -4.71 -15.15
C ARG A 107 15.55 -3.98 -15.96
N ARG A 108 15.32 -2.71 -16.30
CA ARG A 108 16.28 -1.91 -17.08
C ARG A 108 17.52 -1.54 -16.26
N ILE A 109 17.33 -1.15 -15.00
CA ILE A 109 18.43 -0.78 -14.11
C ILE A 109 19.30 -1.99 -13.77
N LYS A 110 18.71 -3.20 -13.64
CA LYS A 110 19.44 -4.42 -13.26
C LYS A 110 20.64 -4.77 -14.17
N ILE A 111 20.60 -4.37 -15.44
CA ILE A 111 21.68 -4.64 -16.42
C ILE A 111 22.68 -3.50 -16.57
N ILE A 112 22.51 -2.41 -15.80
CA ILE A 112 23.38 -1.24 -15.85
C ILE A 112 24.31 -1.31 -14.63
N ASP A 113 25.61 -1.33 -14.89
CA ASP A 113 26.64 -1.55 -13.86
C ASP A 113 26.79 -0.35 -12.91
N SER A 114 26.71 0.88 -13.43
CA SER A 114 26.74 2.10 -12.61
C SER A 114 25.85 3.21 -13.18
N LEU A 115 25.31 4.02 -12.28
CA LEU A 115 24.50 5.21 -12.58
C LEU A 115 25.24 6.44 -12.03
N PRO A 116 26.12 7.06 -12.82
CA PRO A 116 27.09 8.04 -12.31
C PRO A 116 26.50 9.42 -11.99
N SER A 117 25.29 9.72 -12.48
CA SER A 117 24.61 10.99 -12.24
C SER A 117 23.09 10.80 -12.13
N GLU A 118 22.43 11.75 -11.48
CA GLU A 118 20.96 11.81 -11.40
C GLU A 118 20.32 11.94 -12.80
N GLU A 119 20.94 12.72 -13.69
CA GLU A 119 20.47 12.91 -15.07
C GLU A 119 20.43 11.58 -15.84
N ASN A 120 21.44 10.72 -15.68
CA ASN A 120 21.47 9.41 -16.32
C ASN A 120 20.28 8.55 -15.85
N ILE A 121 19.96 8.58 -14.54
CA ILE A 121 18.82 7.86 -13.97
C ILE A 121 17.50 8.40 -14.53
N MET A 122 17.37 9.72 -14.61
CA MET A 122 16.18 10.39 -15.15
C MET A 122 15.95 10.03 -16.61
N ASN A 123 17.00 10.05 -17.44
CA ASN A 123 16.92 9.68 -18.85
C ASN A 123 16.48 8.22 -19.04
N ILE A 124 17.05 7.30 -18.27
CA ILE A 124 16.69 5.87 -18.32
C ILE A 124 15.23 5.66 -17.89
N THR A 125 14.78 6.38 -16.86
CA THR A 125 13.41 6.29 -16.35
C THR A 125 12.42 6.88 -17.35
N TYR A 126 12.73 8.05 -17.94
CA TYR A 126 11.90 8.73 -18.93
C TYR A 126 11.66 7.87 -20.19
N LEU A 127 12.73 7.29 -20.76
CA LEU A 127 12.64 6.43 -21.96
C LEU A 127 11.80 5.15 -21.77
N ARG A 128 11.39 4.82 -20.54
CA ARG A 128 10.47 3.71 -20.26
C ARG A 128 9.07 4.12 -19.82
N LEU A 129 8.87 5.38 -19.47
CA LEU A 129 7.56 5.93 -19.13
C LEU A 129 6.86 6.59 -20.34
N ALA A 130 7.63 6.98 -21.37
CA ALA A 130 7.14 7.38 -22.69
C ALA A 130 6.73 6.16 -23.54
#